data_AF-G1WAH9-F1
#
_entry.id   AF-G1WAH9-F1
#
_cell.length_a   1.000
_cell.length_b   1.000
_cell.length_c   1.000
_cell.angle_alpha   90.00
_cell.angle_beta   90.00
_cell.angle_gamma   90.00
#
_symmetry.space_group_name_H-M   'P 1'
#
loop_
_entity.id
_entity.type
_entity.pdbx_description
1 polymer ?
#
loop_
_entity_poly.entity_id
_entity_poly.type
_entity_poly.pdbx_seq_one_letter_code
_entity_poly.pdbx_strand_id
1 'polypeptide(L)'
;MRHAYGLKHYLCAQHSNCIEEMMQKKTFAKGLFTACTTLAMVAVMMSAMPAEEVMSRENGVTIVNTTSLSQAVKGFKGATPVKIYIEKNKILKIETLPNQETPKYFNKAKTLLEKFAGMRITKAAKADVDGVTGATFSSKALKKNVQLGLAYYQKHK
;
A
#
# COMPACT_ATOMS: atom_id res chain seq x y z
N MET A 1 1.48 6.01 51.11
CA MET A 1 1.34 6.72 49.82
C MET A 1 2.70 7.23 49.37
N ARG A 2 3.37 6.48 48.49
CA ARG A 2 4.66 6.86 47.89
C ARG A 2 4.67 6.33 46.45
N HIS A 3 4.71 7.21 45.47
CA HIS A 3 5.14 6.85 44.12
C HIS A 3 6.33 7.74 43.77
N ALA A 4 7.48 7.08 43.71
CA ALA A 4 8.75 7.62 43.28
C ALA A 4 9.00 7.28 41.81
N TYR A 5 9.83 8.13 41.20
CA TYR A 5 10.24 8.16 39.81
C TYR A 5 11.13 6.99 39.41
N GLY A 6 11.07 6.66 38.11
CA GLY A 6 12.22 6.25 37.31
C GLY A 6 12.46 4.74 37.17
N LEU A 7 12.09 4.18 36.02
CA LEU A 7 12.79 3.02 35.48
C LEU A 7 13.13 3.24 34.00
N LYS A 8 14.36 2.86 33.72
CA LYS A 8 15.15 3.04 32.51
C LYS A 8 15.13 1.67 31.80
N HIS A 9 15.37 1.66 30.49
CA HIS A 9 15.72 0.50 29.65
C HIS A 9 14.61 -0.33 28.97
N TYR A 10 14.74 -0.39 27.63
CA TYR A 10 14.63 -1.59 26.78
C TYR A 10 13.35 -2.43 26.85
N LEU A 11 12.46 -2.23 25.86
CA LEU A 11 11.66 -3.32 25.31
C LEU A 11 11.94 -3.45 23.81
N CYS A 12 12.99 -4.21 23.52
CA CYS A 12 13.06 -5.08 22.37
C CYS A 12 12.60 -6.44 22.86
N ALA A 13 11.42 -6.92 22.45
CA ALA A 13 11.12 -8.34 22.24
C ALA A 13 9.66 -8.54 21.79
N GLN A 14 9.50 -9.53 20.92
CA GLN A 14 8.28 -10.29 20.63
C GLN A 14 7.23 -9.64 19.71
N HIS A 15 7.41 -9.84 18.41
CA HIS A 15 6.42 -10.62 17.67
C HIS A 15 7.06 -11.32 16.46
N SER A 16 7.81 -12.38 16.75
CA SER A 16 8.09 -13.45 15.80
C SER A 16 6.89 -14.40 15.77
N ASN A 17 6.57 -14.89 14.57
CA ASN A 17 5.65 -15.97 14.24
C ASN A 17 4.14 -15.67 14.23
N CYS A 18 3.63 -15.39 13.03
CA CYS A 18 2.41 -16.01 12.52
C CYS A 18 2.40 -15.82 11.00
N ILE A 19 2.77 -16.87 10.26
CA ILE A 19 2.10 -17.47 9.09
C ILE A 19 3.14 -18.39 8.45
N GLU A 20 3.26 -19.60 8.98
CA GLU A 20 3.83 -20.74 8.25
C GLU A 20 3.00 -21.98 8.59
N GLU A 21 1.82 -22.07 7.99
CA GLU A 21 1.15 -23.33 7.73
C GLU A 21 0.38 -23.15 6.43
N MET A 22 0.70 -23.94 5.40
CA MET A 22 -0.25 -24.71 4.59
C MET A 22 0.46 -25.29 3.35
N MET A 23 0.47 -26.63 3.32
CA MET A 23 0.58 -27.52 2.15
C MET A 23 1.99 -27.66 1.51
N GLN A 24 2.53 -28.86 1.25
CA GLN A 24 1.91 -30.17 1.10
C GLN A 24 2.92 -31.29 1.36
N LYS A 25 2.47 -32.30 2.11
CA LYS A 25 3.02 -33.66 2.16
C LYS A 25 3.66 -34.10 0.85
N LYS A 26 4.91 -34.58 0.91
CA LYS A 26 5.34 -35.85 0.30
C LYS A 26 6.69 -36.28 0.88
N THR A 27 6.62 -37.04 1.95
CA THR A 27 7.63 -38.00 2.35
C THR A 27 7.80 -39.04 1.23
N PHE A 28 8.99 -39.12 0.64
CA PHE A 28 9.53 -40.43 0.28
C PHE A 28 11.05 -40.37 0.41
N ALA A 29 11.54 -41.24 1.28
CA ALA A 29 12.89 -41.25 1.77
C ALA A 29 13.79 -42.17 0.94
N LYS A 30 15.11 -41.94 1.14
CA LYS A 30 16.25 -42.86 0.96
C LYS A 30 16.89 -42.92 -0.43
N GLY A 31 18.06 -42.29 -0.52
CA GLY A 31 19.29 -43.08 -0.61
C GLY A 31 20.20 -42.82 -1.81
N LEU A 32 21.48 -42.59 -1.48
CA LEU A 32 22.67 -43.12 -2.15
C LEU A 32 23.40 -42.22 -3.18
N PHE A 33 24.60 -41.78 -2.76
CA PHE A 33 25.83 -41.53 -3.52
C PHE A 33 25.71 -41.02 -4.96
N THR A 34 26.16 -39.79 -5.21
CA THR A 34 27.33 -39.58 -6.10
C THR A 34 27.97 -38.21 -5.86
N ALA A 35 29.21 -38.24 -5.39
CA ALA A 35 30.11 -37.10 -5.41
C ALA A 35 30.68 -36.95 -6.83
N CYS A 36 30.42 -35.83 -7.50
CA CYS A 36 31.30 -35.32 -8.56
C CYS A 36 31.00 -33.84 -8.82
N THR A 37 31.97 -33.03 -8.43
CA THR A 37 32.25 -31.69 -8.93
C THR A 37 31.88 -31.51 -10.39
N THR A 38 31.02 -30.54 -10.71
CA THR A 38 31.35 -29.55 -11.74
C THR A 38 30.58 -28.26 -11.49
N LEU A 39 31.31 -27.16 -11.65
CA LEU A 39 30.87 -25.79 -11.58
C LEU A 39 29.69 -25.56 -12.53
N ALA A 40 28.50 -25.55 -11.97
CA ALA A 40 27.39 -24.78 -12.51
C ALA A 40 26.67 -24.20 -11.31
N MET A 41 27.30 -23.18 -10.72
CA MET A 41 26.55 -22.05 -10.17
C MET A 41 25.72 -21.48 -11.33
N VAL A 42 24.64 -22.17 -11.73
CA VAL A 42 23.55 -21.49 -12.42
C VAL A 42 23.05 -20.53 -11.38
N ALA A 43 23.48 -19.28 -11.58
CA ALA A 43 23.09 -18.13 -10.81
C ALA A 43 21.65 -18.33 -10.37
N VAL A 44 21.45 -18.33 -9.05
CA VAL A 44 20.16 -18.03 -8.46
C VAL A 44 19.79 -16.68 -9.06
N MET A 45 19.04 -16.69 -10.15
CA MET A 45 18.35 -15.52 -10.65
C MET A 45 17.31 -15.24 -9.58
N MET A 46 17.72 -14.47 -8.57
CA MET A 46 16.83 -13.76 -7.68
C MET A 46 16.04 -12.84 -8.61
N SER A 47 14.91 -13.31 -9.11
CA SER A 47 13.84 -12.43 -9.53
C SER A 47 13.41 -11.69 -8.28
N ALA A 48 14.12 -10.61 -7.96
CA ALA A 48 13.63 -9.55 -7.11
C ALA A 48 12.43 -8.96 -7.86
N MET A 49 11.26 -9.59 -7.69
CA MET A 49 10.00 -8.95 -8.01
C MET A 49 10.04 -7.61 -7.30
N PRO A 50 9.74 -6.48 -7.96
CA PRO A 50 9.60 -5.24 -7.23
C PRO A 50 8.53 -5.51 -6.18
N ALA A 51 8.92 -5.54 -4.91
CA ALA A 51 7.96 -5.48 -3.83
C ALA A 51 7.12 -4.24 -4.16
N GLU A 52 5.80 -4.40 -4.30
CA GLU A 52 4.88 -3.30 -4.49
C GLU A 52 5.02 -2.39 -3.26
N GLU A 53 5.95 -1.43 -3.36
CA GLU A 53 6.28 -0.57 -2.25
C GLU A 53 5.14 0.44 -2.11
N VAL A 54 4.40 0.30 -1.02
CA VAL A 54 3.22 1.13 -0.73
C VAL A 54 3.62 2.61 -0.57
N MET A 55 4.87 2.89 -0.22
CA MET A 55 5.40 4.24 -0.06
C MET A 55 6.85 4.31 -0.50
N SER A 56 7.14 5.15 -1.51
CA SER A 56 8.49 5.46 -1.95
C SER A 56 8.78 6.96 -1.82
N ARG A 57 10.06 7.35 -1.77
CA ARG A 57 10.45 8.76 -1.69
C ARG A 57 11.49 9.08 -2.76
N GLU A 58 11.20 10.06 -3.59
CA GLU A 58 12.04 10.51 -4.68
C GLU A 58 12.10 12.04 -4.69
N ASN A 59 13.31 12.64 -4.73
CA ASN A 59 13.52 14.09 -4.86
C ASN A 59 12.71 14.96 -3.87
N GLY A 60 12.53 14.49 -2.63
CA GLY A 60 11.75 15.20 -1.61
C GLY A 60 10.22 15.03 -1.72
N VAL A 61 9.75 14.28 -2.71
CA VAL A 61 8.36 13.89 -2.91
C VAL A 61 8.17 12.46 -2.41
N THR A 62 7.19 12.25 -1.55
CA THR A 62 6.73 10.93 -1.15
C THR A 62 5.61 10.49 -2.06
N ILE A 63 5.73 9.30 -2.64
CA ILE A 63 4.75 8.67 -3.52
C ILE A 63 4.11 7.53 -2.75
N VAL A 64 2.80 7.60 -2.54
CA VAL A 64 2.03 6.56 -1.85
C VAL A 64 1.19 5.81 -2.87
N ASN A 65 1.45 4.52 -3.02
CA ASN A 65 0.73 3.64 -3.91
C ASN A 65 -0.32 2.85 -3.12
N THR A 66 -1.59 2.99 -3.50
CA THR A 66 -2.69 2.33 -2.80
C THR A 66 -3.12 1.00 -3.42
N THR A 67 -2.40 0.39 -4.37
CA THR A 67 -2.81 -0.88 -5.00
C THR A 67 -3.10 -1.95 -3.96
N SER A 68 -2.15 -2.26 -3.08
CA SER A 68 -2.32 -3.24 -2.00
C SER A 68 -3.31 -2.78 -0.92
N LEU A 69 -3.44 -1.47 -0.70
CA LEU A 69 -4.34 -0.89 0.32
C LEU A 69 -5.81 -0.86 -0.13
N SER A 70 -6.05 -0.77 -1.44
CA SER A 70 -7.37 -0.53 -2.02
C SER A 70 -8.16 -1.79 -2.33
N GLN A 71 -7.60 -2.98 -2.07
CA GLN A 71 -8.25 -4.27 -2.35
C GLN A 71 -9.60 -4.42 -1.62
N ALA A 72 -9.71 -3.86 -0.43
CA ALA A 72 -10.95 -3.87 0.36
C ALA A 72 -11.97 -2.80 -0.09
N VAL A 73 -11.57 -1.83 -0.93
CA VAL A 73 -12.42 -0.72 -1.37
C VAL A 73 -13.09 -1.06 -2.69
N LYS A 74 -14.39 -1.32 -2.63
CA LYS A 74 -15.22 -1.62 -3.81
C LYS A 74 -15.72 -0.35 -4.50
N GLY A 75 -15.32 -0.15 -5.75
CA GLY A 75 -15.94 0.75 -6.73
C GLY A 75 -17.13 0.11 -7.44
N PHE A 76 -17.49 0.64 -8.60
CA PHE A 76 -18.62 0.13 -9.38
C PHE A 76 -18.34 -1.25 -9.99
N LYS A 77 -17.13 -1.47 -10.50
CA LYS A 77 -16.64 -2.71 -11.14
C LYS A 77 -15.42 -3.31 -10.45
N GLY A 78 -14.84 -2.65 -9.46
CA GLY A 78 -13.70 -3.18 -8.71
C GLY A 78 -12.97 -2.13 -7.89
N ALA A 79 -11.77 -2.48 -7.41
CA ALA A 79 -10.90 -1.51 -6.75
C ALA A 79 -10.44 -0.42 -7.71
N THR A 80 -10.25 0.80 -7.18
CA THR A 80 -9.81 1.98 -7.95
C THR A 80 -8.52 2.55 -7.34
N PRO A 81 -7.39 1.83 -7.48
CA PRO A 81 -6.14 2.24 -6.86
C PRO A 81 -5.70 3.62 -7.34
N VAL A 82 -5.01 4.35 -6.47
CA VAL A 82 -4.47 5.68 -6.73
C VAL A 82 -3.01 5.78 -6.28
N LYS A 83 -2.28 6.70 -6.89
CA LYS A 83 -0.94 7.10 -6.53
C LYS A 83 -0.99 8.54 -6.05
N ILE A 84 -0.62 8.77 -4.78
CA ILE A 84 -0.69 10.08 -4.13
C ILE A 84 0.72 10.64 -4.03
N TYR A 85 0.94 11.82 -4.59
CA TYR A 85 2.22 12.52 -4.53
C TYR A 85 2.16 13.57 -3.44
N ILE A 86 3.08 13.49 -2.50
CA ILE A 86 3.10 14.29 -1.28
C ILE A 86 4.43 15.03 -1.20
N GLU A 87 4.39 16.34 -1.06
CA GLU A 87 5.56 17.16 -0.82
C GLU A 87 5.31 18.07 0.39
N LYS A 88 6.26 18.12 1.35
CA LYS A 88 6.17 19.02 2.53
C LYS A 88 4.81 18.95 3.26
N ASN A 89 4.26 17.74 3.43
CA ASN A 89 2.93 17.47 4.03
C ASN A 89 1.73 18.08 3.28
N LYS A 90 1.89 18.40 1.99
CA LYS A 90 0.82 18.81 1.07
C LYS A 90 0.69 17.79 -0.06
N ILE A 91 -0.53 17.60 -0.54
CA ILE A 91 -0.80 16.77 -1.72
C ILE A 91 -0.43 17.60 -2.95
N LEU A 92 0.53 17.11 -3.74
CA LEU A 92 0.94 17.75 -4.97
C LEU A 92 -0.01 17.37 -6.10
N LYS A 93 -0.25 16.08 -6.27
CA LYS A 93 -1.22 15.53 -7.22
C LYS A 93 -1.67 14.13 -6.80
N ILE A 94 -2.77 13.67 -7.38
CA ILE A 94 -3.27 12.31 -7.22
C ILE A 94 -3.49 11.75 -8.61
N GLU A 95 -2.85 10.63 -8.91
CA GLU A 95 -2.99 9.92 -10.17
C GLU A 95 -3.78 8.64 -9.97
N THR A 96 -4.67 8.33 -10.90
CA THR A 96 -5.39 7.07 -10.88
C THR A 96 -4.54 5.97 -11.50
N LEU A 97 -4.50 4.81 -10.85
CA LEU A 97 -3.89 3.60 -11.39
C LEU A 97 -4.90 2.79 -12.22
N PRO A 98 -4.45 1.78 -12.98
CA PRO A 98 -5.33 0.92 -13.75
C PRO A 98 -6.46 0.35 -12.90
N ASN A 99 -7.68 0.39 -13.44
CA ASN A 99 -8.90 -0.05 -12.77
C ASN A 99 -9.92 -0.55 -13.80
N GLN A 100 -10.98 -1.18 -13.32
CA GLN A 100 -11.99 -1.82 -14.16
C GLN A 100 -13.27 -0.97 -14.31
N GLU A 101 -13.27 0.29 -13.89
CA GLU A 101 -14.45 1.15 -13.96
C GLU A 101 -14.84 1.47 -15.42
N THR A 102 -16.09 1.84 -15.62
CA THR A 102 -16.53 2.31 -16.94
C THR A 102 -15.93 3.70 -17.22
N PRO A 103 -15.14 3.88 -18.32
CA PRO A 103 -14.38 5.10 -18.57
C PRO A 103 -15.21 6.40 -18.51
N LYS A 104 -16.44 6.37 -19.05
CA LYS A 104 -17.37 7.51 -19.04
C LYS A 104 -17.67 8.03 -17.63
N TYR A 105 -17.86 7.14 -16.67
CA TYR A 105 -18.16 7.51 -15.28
C TYR A 105 -16.88 7.77 -14.48
N PHE A 106 -15.82 7.00 -14.77
CA PHE A 106 -14.54 7.17 -14.10
C PHE A 106 -13.91 8.53 -14.39
N ASN A 107 -13.96 9.01 -15.63
CA ASN A 107 -13.46 10.33 -16.00
C ASN A 107 -14.21 11.45 -15.28
N LYS A 108 -15.52 11.29 -15.04
CA LYS A 108 -16.28 12.22 -14.20
C LYS A 108 -15.81 12.19 -12.75
N ALA A 109 -15.51 11.00 -12.21
CA ALA A 109 -15.02 10.87 -10.84
C ALA A 109 -13.58 11.36 -10.67
N LYS A 110 -12.75 11.40 -11.72
CA LYS A 110 -11.37 11.93 -11.65
C LYS A 110 -11.32 13.41 -11.28
N THR A 111 -12.29 14.22 -11.71
CA THR A 111 -12.34 15.66 -11.39
C THR A 111 -12.46 15.93 -9.89
N LEU A 112 -12.97 14.95 -9.13
CA LEU A 112 -12.99 15.00 -7.66
C LEU A 112 -11.58 14.99 -7.05
N LEU A 113 -10.62 14.31 -7.69
CA LEU A 113 -9.24 14.21 -7.19
C LEU A 113 -8.50 15.54 -7.27
N GLU A 114 -8.82 16.38 -8.25
CA GLU A 114 -8.25 17.72 -8.41
C GLU A 114 -8.56 18.60 -7.19
N LYS A 115 -9.72 18.41 -6.57
CA LYS A 115 -10.09 19.14 -5.34
C LYS A 115 -9.15 18.83 -4.17
N PHE A 116 -8.49 17.68 -4.16
CA PHE A 116 -7.52 17.30 -3.11
C PHE A 116 -6.12 17.86 -3.37
N ALA A 117 -5.79 18.23 -4.61
CA ALA A 117 -4.50 18.84 -4.91
C ALA A 117 -4.32 20.16 -4.14
N GLY A 118 -3.13 20.38 -3.60
CA GLY A 118 -2.79 21.53 -2.76
C GLY A 118 -3.28 21.45 -1.30
N MET A 119 -4.14 20.49 -0.94
CA MET A 119 -4.56 20.34 0.45
C MET A 119 -3.44 19.79 1.34
N ARG A 120 -3.42 20.23 2.60
CA ARG A 120 -2.60 19.58 3.64
C ARG A 120 -3.16 18.21 3.96
N ILE A 121 -2.29 17.23 4.22
CA ILE A 121 -2.68 15.84 4.44
C ILE A 121 -3.67 15.67 5.60
N THR A 122 -3.46 16.40 6.69
CA THR A 122 -4.37 16.37 7.87
C THR A 122 -5.77 16.89 7.56
N LYS A 123 -5.89 17.86 6.64
CA LYS A 123 -7.16 18.40 6.17
C LYS A 123 -7.80 17.44 5.17
N ALA A 124 -7.03 16.96 4.19
CA ALA A 124 -7.49 16.04 3.15
C ALA A 124 -7.99 14.71 3.72
N ALA A 125 -7.33 14.16 4.74
CA ALA A 125 -7.77 12.92 5.40
C ALA A 125 -9.16 13.05 6.06
N LYS A 126 -9.56 14.27 6.44
CA LYS A 126 -10.85 14.58 7.08
C LYS A 126 -11.83 15.30 6.12
N ALA A 127 -11.40 15.58 4.89
CA ALA A 127 -12.19 16.37 3.95
C ALA A 127 -13.35 15.55 3.39
N ASP A 128 -14.56 16.07 3.57
CA ASP A 128 -15.76 15.51 2.95
C ASP A 128 -16.02 16.20 1.61
N VAL A 129 -15.36 15.72 0.55
CA VAL A 129 -15.54 16.24 -0.82
C VAL A 129 -16.77 15.63 -1.49
N ASP A 130 -17.67 16.45 -2.03
CA ASP A 130 -18.88 15.98 -2.71
C ASP A 130 -18.58 15.05 -3.88
N GLY A 131 -19.34 13.97 -3.97
CA GLY A 131 -19.28 13.02 -5.08
C GLY A 131 -19.85 13.60 -6.37
N VAL A 132 -19.51 13.00 -7.50
CA VAL A 132 -19.97 13.44 -8.82
C VAL A 132 -21.24 12.69 -9.23
N THR A 133 -22.29 13.43 -9.61
CA THR A 133 -23.57 12.87 -10.07
C THR A 133 -23.38 11.95 -11.28
N GLY A 134 -23.97 10.76 -11.21
CA GLY A 134 -23.82 9.71 -12.22
C GLY A 134 -22.50 8.93 -12.12
N ALA A 135 -21.65 9.22 -11.13
CA ALA A 135 -20.43 8.46 -10.84
C ALA A 135 -20.25 8.24 -9.32
N THR A 136 -21.36 8.06 -8.59
CA THR A 136 -21.38 8.01 -7.12
C THR A 136 -20.52 6.87 -6.55
N PHE A 137 -20.62 5.66 -7.11
CA PHE A 137 -19.83 4.51 -6.65
C PHE A 137 -18.33 4.74 -6.87
N SER A 138 -17.94 5.16 -8.07
CA SER A 138 -16.56 5.49 -8.42
C SER A 138 -16.01 6.63 -7.56
N SER A 139 -16.81 7.68 -7.31
CA SER A 139 -16.44 8.82 -6.47
C SER A 139 -16.19 8.41 -5.02
N LYS A 140 -17.07 7.57 -4.46
CA LYS A 140 -16.92 7.04 -3.10
C LYS A 140 -15.67 6.16 -2.97
N ALA A 141 -15.39 5.33 -3.98
CA ALA A 141 -14.20 4.47 -3.98
C ALA A 141 -12.91 5.28 -4.06
N LEU A 142 -12.82 6.25 -4.98
CA LEU A 142 -11.68 7.16 -5.07
C LEU A 142 -11.43 7.92 -3.77
N LYS A 143 -12.49 8.50 -3.18
CA LYS A 143 -12.39 9.21 -1.89
C LYS A 143 -11.83 8.32 -0.79
N LYS A 144 -12.36 7.10 -0.65
CA LYS A 144 -11.87 6.13 0.34
C LYS A 144 -10.42 5.73 0.09
N ASN A 145 -10.03 5.51 -1.16
CA ASN A 145 -8.65 5.16 -1.50
C ASN A 145 -7.66 6.28 -1.19
N VAL A 146 -8.03 7.53 -1.48
CA VAL A 146 -7.25 8.70 -1.06
C VAL A 146 -7.11 8.73 0.47
N GLN A 147 -8.21 8.59 1.21
CA GLN A 147 -8.17 8.58 2.68
C GLN A 147 -7.29 7.46 3.24
N LEU A 148 -7.35 6.26 2.68
CA LEU A 148 -6.51 5.12 3.08
C LEU A 148 -5.03 5.40 2.82
N GLY A 149 -4.68 5.92 1.64
CA GLY A 149 -3.29 6.28 1.32
C GLY A 149 -2.76 7.38 2.24
N LEU A 150 -3.55 8.41 2.53
CA LEU A 150 -3.18 9.48 3.46
C LEU A 150 -3.04 8.97 4.90
N ALA A 151 -3.92 8.07 5.35
CA ALA A 151 -3.84 7.45 6.66
C ALA A 151 -2.60 6.55 6.78
N TYR A 152 -2.28 5.80 5.72
CA TYR A 152 -1.07 5.00 5.67
C TYR A 152 0.18 5.88 5.77
N TYR A 153 0.25 6.96 5.00
CA TYR A 153 1.35 7.94 5.10
C TYR A 153 1.48 8.52 6.51
N GLN A 154 0.37 8.93 7.14
CA GLN A 154 0.42 9.51 8.49
C GLN A 154 0.97 8.55 9.55
N LYS A 155 0.77 7.24 9.37
CA LYS A 155 1.28 6.20 10.28
C LYS A 155 2.76 5.86 10.05
N HIS A 156 3.30 6.14 8.86
CA HIS A 156 4.64 5.70 8.45
C HIS A 156 5.57 6.85 8.01
N LYS A 157 5.24 8.12 8.32
CA LYS A 157 6.03 9.29 7.93
C LYS A 157 7.18 9.62 8.88
#